data_AF-A0A2H3BGB9-F1
#
_entry.id   AF-A0A2H3BGB9-F1
#
_cell.length_a   1.000
_cell.length_b   1.000
_cell.length_c   1.000
_cell.angle_alpha   90.00
_cell.angle_beta   90.00
_cell.angle_gamma   90.00
#
_symmetry.space_group_name_H-M   'P 1'
#
loop_
_entity.id
_entity.type
_entity.pdbx_description
1 polymer ?
#
loop_
_entity_poly.entity_id
_entity_poly.type
_entity_poly.pdbx_seq_one_letter_code
_entity_poly.pdbx_strand_id
1 'polypeptide(L)' 'MPLIIHAASQCDICFSTYAWDEPDQAPHVIPCGHTFCKEYDFFSCTKFLLTSFADA' A
#
# COMPACT_ATOMS: atom_id res chain seq x y z
N MET A 1 -14.36 -7.48 -9.87
CA MET A 1 -14.40 -8.06 -8.51
C MET A 1 -13.93 -6.96 -7.57
N PRO A 2 -14.78 -6.43 -6.67
CA PRO A 2 -14.35 -5.36 -5.78
C PRO A 2 -13.33 -5.89 -4.77
N LEU A 3 -12.24 -5.16 -4.58
CA LEU A 3 -11.30 -5.44 -3.49
C LEU A 3 -11.93 -4.93 -2.20
N ILE A 4 -12.37 -5.87 -1.35
CA ILE A 4 -12.95 -5.56 -0.05
C ILE A 4 -11.80 -5.43 0.94
N ILE A 5 -11.48 -4.19 1.30
CA ILE A 5 -10.56 -3.88 2.38
C ILE A 5 -11.36 -3.77 3.67
N HIS A 6 -10.89 -4.45 4.70
CA HIS A 6 -11.49 -4.36 6.02
C HIS A 6 -11.20 -2.97 6.61
N ALA A 7 -12.15 -2.36 7.31
CA ALA A 7 -11.96 -1.01 7.88
C ALA A 7 -10.85 -0.93 8.93
N ALA A 8 -10.44 -2.08 9.51
CA ALA A 8 -9.31 -2.18 10.42
C ALA A 8 -7.95 -2.37 9.72
N SER A 9 -7.95 -2.48 8.38
CA SER A 9 -6.71 -2.54 7.61
C SER A 9 -5.97 -1.20 7.70
N GLN A 10 -4.65 -1.29 7.82
CA GLN A 10 -3.75 -0.15 7.99
C GLN A 10 -2.62 -0.28 6.98
N CYS A 11 -1.98 0.84 6.65
CA CYS A 11 -0.82 0.82 5.78
C CYS A 11 0.42 0.33 6.54
N ASP A 12 1.15 -0.63 5.98
CA ASP A 12 2.38 -1.17 6.57
C ASP A 12 3.58 -0.20 6.58
N ILE A 13 3.43 0.99 5.98
CA ILE A 13 4.50 2.00 5.86
C ILE A 13 4.34 3.07 6.93
N CYS A 14 3.17 3.71 6.96
CA CYS A 14 2.88 4.79 7.92
C CYS A 14 2.15 4.30 9.17
N PHE A 15 1.70 3.04 9.20
CA PHE A 15 0.91 2.45 10.29
C PHE A 15 -0.39 3.21 10.59
N SER A 16 -0.91 3.95 9.62
CA SER A 16 -2.18 4.67 9.71
C SER A 16 -3.33 3.85 9.13
N THR A 17 -4.52 4.07 9.66
CA THR A 17 -5.76 3.47 9.12
C THR A 17 -6.11 4.11 7.80
N TYR A 18 -6.58 3.30 6.85
CA TYR A 18 -7.04 3.83 5.57
C TYR A 18 -8.28 4.70 5.78
N ALA A 19 -8.21 5.94 5.28
CA ALA A 19 -9.33 6.86 5.27
C ALA A 19 -9.73 7.12 3.82
N TRP A 20 -10.99 6.85 3.47
CA TRP A 20 -11.52 7.12 2.13
C TRP A 20 -11.83 8.60 1.91
N ASP A 21 -12.00 9.34 3.01
CA ASP A 21 -12.25 10.79 3.00
C ASP A 21 -10.97 11.60 2.76
N GLU A 22 -9.79 11.01 3.07
CA GLU A 22 -8.49 11.64 2.82
C GLU A 22 -7.83 11.03 1.58
N PRO A 23 -7.61 11.80 0.49
CA PRO A 23 -7.07 11.26 -0.75
C PRO A 23 -5.66 10.66 -0.58
N ASP A 24 -4.90 11.13 0.41
CA ASP A 24 -3.55 10.68 0.71
C ASP A 24 -3.53 9.35 1.48
N GLN A 25 -4.56 9.11 2.31
CA GLN A 25 -4.75 7.87 3.07
C GLN A 25 -5.69 6.87 2.38
N ALA A 26 -6.20 7.23 1.20
CA ALA A 26 -7.02 6.33 0.41
C ALA A 26 -6.22 5.06 0.05
N PRO A 27 -6.83 3.87 0.20
CA PRO A 27 -6.16 2.63 -0.13
C PRO A 27 -5.96 2.53 -1.64
N HIS A 28 -4.71 2.35 -2.05
CA HIS A 28 -4.29 2.19 -3.43
C HIS A 28 -3.62 0.83 -3.61
N VAL A 29 -4.06 0.10 -4.64
CA VAL A 29 -3.60 -1.25 -4.92
C VAL A 29 -2.65 -1.19 -6.10
N ILE A 30 -1.39 -1.54 -5.87
CA ILE A 30 -0.37 -1.57 -6.93
C ILE A 30 -0.45 -2.87 -7.73
N PRO A 31 0.09 -2.91 -8.96
CA PRO A 31 0.01 -4.08 -9.83
C PRO A 31 0.58 -5.38 -9.23
N CYS A 32 1.48 -5.29 -8.24
CA CYS A 32 2.02 -6.47 -7.55
C CYS A 32 1.07 -7.05 -6.48
N GLY A 33 -0.13 -6.48 -6.30
CA GLY A 33 -1.18 -7.01 -5.42
C GLY A 33 -1.15 -6.50 -3.97
N HIS A 34 -0.19 -5.64 -3.61
CA HIS A 34 -0.15 -5.00 -2.30
C HIS A 34 -1.02 -3.75 -2.26
N THR A 35 -1.52 -3.41 -1.07
CA THR A 35 -2.32 -2.20 -0.83
C THR A 35 -1.54 -1.24 0.06
N PHE A 36 -1.39 0.02 -0.34
CA PHE A 36 -0.75 1.08 0.44
C PHE A 36 -1.62 2.33 0.44
N CYS A 37 -1.31 3.31 1.29
CA CYS A 37 -1.93 4.62 1.16
C CYS A 37 -1.32 5.35 -0.04
N LYS A 38 -2.13 6.18 -0.70
CA LYS A 38 -1.74 6.87 -1.95
C LYS A 38 -0.47 7.69 -1.81
N GLU A 39 -0.24 8.30 -0.64
CA GLU A 39 0.97 9.06 -0.33
C GLU A 39 2.26 8.21 -0.45
N TYR A 40 2.20 6.93 -0.09
CA TYR A 40 3.38 6.04 -0.02
C TYR A 40 3.39 4.98 -1.12
N ASP A 41 2.45 5.03 -2.04
CA ASP A 41 2.29 4.10 -3.16
C ASP A 41 3.57 3.95 -4.00
N PHE A 42 4.24 5.08 -4.25
CA PHE A 42 5.44 5.14 -5.07
C PHE A 42 6.69 4.55 -4.39
N PHE A 43 6.75 4.58 -3.05
CA PHE A 43 7.95 4.19 -2.32
C PHE A 43 8.04 2.66 -2.15
N SER A 44 6.91 1.98 -2.05
CA SER A 44 6.86 0.56 -1.68
C SER A 44 7.18 -0.37 -2.84
N CYS A 45 6.60 -0.15 -4.02
CA CYS A 45 6.78 -1.06 -5.17
C CYS A 45 8.25 -1.13 -5.63
N THR A 46 8.92 0.02 -5.68
CA THR A 46 10.31 0.13 -6.12
C THR A 46 11.28 -0.46 -5.09
N LYS A 47 11.00 -0.31 -3.79
CA LYS A 47 11.82 -0.90 -2.73
C LYS A 47 11.62 -2.41 -2.59
N PHE A 48 10.38 -2.91 -2.70
CA PHE A 48 10.09 -4.35 -2.61
C PHE A 48 10.72 -5.14 -3.77
N LEU A 49 10.75 -4.56 -4.98
CA LEU A 49 11.54 -5.09 -6.08
C LEU A 49 13.03 -5.10 -5.69
N LEU A 50 13.64 -3.95 -5.35
CA LEU A 50 15.07 -3.87 -5.03
C LEU A 50 15.54 -4.76 -3.86
N THR A 51 14.73 -4.98 -2.83
CA THR A 51 15.09 -5.89 -1.73
C THR A 51 14.86 -7.36 -2.06
N SER A 52 13.88 -7.71 -2.90
CA SER A 52 13.67 -9.11 -3.33
C SER A 52 14.71 -9.60 -4.35
N PHE A 53 15.52 -8.72 -4.93
CA PHE A 53 16.69 -9.10 -5.75
C PHE A 53 18.02 -9.01 -4.99
N ALA A 54 18.02 -8.53 -3.73
CA ALA A 54 19.24 -8.41 -2.92
C ALA A 54 19.58 -9.69 -2.14
N ASP A 55 18.70 -10.71 -2.22
CA ASP A 55 18.89 -12.03 -1.63
C ASP A 55 18.94 -13.11 -2.75
N ALA A 56 19.94 -13.02 -3.64
CA ALA A 56 20.26 -14.09 -4.58
C ALA A 56 21.79 -14.27 -4.71
#